data_AF-A0A4U2YVP1-F1
#
_entry.id   AF-A0A4U2YVP1-F1
#
_cell.length_a   1.000
_cell.length_b   1.000
_cell.length_c   1.000
_cell.angle_alpha   90.00
_cell.angle_beta   90.00
_cell.angle_gamma   90.00
#
_symmetry.space_group_name_H-M   'P 1'
#
loop_
_entity.id
_entity.type
_entity.pdbx_description
1 polymer ?
#
loop_
_entity_poly.entity_id
_entity_poly.type
_entity_poly.pdbx_seq_one_letter_code
_entity_poly.pdbx_strand_id
1 'polypeptide(L)'
;MVEKVKVSREVKDARESLLKTWTLTEVFKSSTADHEVCHEHIKTLSKWNLENGDEGEGLMNLLLGNYILVETPEEKFNYFYDKYSKSHIQFEKDFLNGMPAVAEWFDLPVKGRE
;
A
#
# COMPACT_ATOMS: atom_id res chain seq x y z
N MET A 1 -17.34 -2.21 -13.96
CA MET A 1 -16.71 -1.63 -12.76
C MET A 1 -15.65 -2.62 -12.33
N VAL A 2 -14.37 -2.25 -12.26
CA VAL A 2 -13.33 -3.21 -11.82
C VAL A 2 -13.47 -3.39 -10.32
N GLU A 3 -13.64 -4.64 -9.87
CA GLU A 3 -13.75 -4.95 -8.45
C GLU A 3 -12.40 -4.68 -7.77
N LYS A 4 -12.42 -3.88 -6.70
CA LYS A 4 -11.20 -3.52 -5.98
C LYS A 4 -10.95 -4.51 -4.85
N VAL A 5 -9.73 -5.03 -4.78
CA VAL A 5 -9.32 -5.91 -3.67
C VAL A 5 -8.99 -5.13 -2.42
N LYS A 6 -9.33 -5.69 -1.25
CA LYS A 6 -8.99 -5.08 0.04
C LYS A 6 -7.61 -5.55 0.48
N VAL A 7 -6.75 -4.63 0.86
CA VAL A 7 -5.38 -4.94 1.29
C VAL A 7 -5.00 -4.22 2.56
N SER A 8 -4.10 -4.82 3.34
CA SER A 8 -3.44 -4.16 4.46
C SER A 8 -2.31 -3.25 3.97
N ARG A 9 -1.79 -2.42 4.86
CA ARG A 9 -0.66 -1.54 4.52
C ARG A 9 0.62 -2.30 4.20
N GLU A 10 0.89 -3.38 4.92
CA GLU A 10 2.05 -4.24 4.66
C GLU A 10 2.05 -4.74 3.20
N VAL A 11 0.90 -5.19 2.70
CA VAL A 11 0.71 -5.68 1.34
C VAL A 11 0.87 -4.55 0.31
N LYS A 12 0.31 -3.37 0.62
CA LYS A 12 0.49 -2.16 -0.21
C LYS A 12 1.97 -1.78 -0.33
N ASP A 13 2.69 -1.72 0.78
CA ASP A 13 4.06 -1.26 0.85
C ASP A 13 5.03 -2.28 0.21
N ALA A 14 4.73 -3.58 0.33
CA ALA A 14 5.42 -4.64 -0.38
C ALA A 14 5.29 -4.47 -1.91
N ARG A 15 4.07 -4.24 -2.40
CA ARG A 15 3.82 -3.93 -3.83
C ARG A 15 4.60 -2.70 -4.28
N GLU A 16 4.48 -1.58 -3.57
CA GLU A 16 5.16 -0.33 -3.96
C GLU A 16 6.67 -0.45 -3.96
N SER A 17 7.24 -1.24 -3.03
CA SER A 17 8.68 -1.46 -2.96
C SER A 17 9.18 -2.32 -4.11
N LEU A 18 8.44 -3.38 -4.47
CA LEU A 18 8.79 -4.25 -5.59
C LEU A 18 8.64 -3.57 -6.94
N LEU A 19 7.56 -2.80 -7.16
CA LEU A 19 7.34 -2.11 -8.44
C LEU A 19 8.30 -0.94 -8.71
N LYS A 20 9.13 -0.55 -7.73
CA LYS A 20 10.25 0.39 -7.95
C LYS A 20 11.43 -0.27 -8.67
N THR A 21 11.58 -1.58 -8.55
CA THR A 21 12.77 -2.31 -8.99
C THR A 21 12.46 -3.40 -10.01
N TRP A 22 11.28 -4.00 -9.95
CA TRP A 22 10.87 -5.15 -10.76
C TRP A 22 9.66 -4.80 -11.63
N THR A 23 9.54 -5.48 -12.77
CA THR A 23 8.38 -5.34 -13.64
C THR A 23 7.16 -6.03 -13.04
N LEU A 24 5.95 -5.58 -13.43
CA LEU A 24 4.69 -6.18 -12.97
C LEU A 24 4.65 -7.70 -13.21
N THR A 25 5.12 -8.16 -14.38
CA THR A 25 5.15 -9.57 -14.74
C THR A 25 6.10 -10.39 -13.86
N GLU A 26 7.27 -9.84 -13.51
CA GLU A 26 8.22 -10.50 -12.61
C GLU A 26 7.66 -10.63 -11.20
N VAL A 27 7.02 -9.57 -10.69
CA VAL A 27 6.37 -9.58 -9.38
C VAL A 27 5.24 -10.61 -9.34
N PHE A 28 4.38 -10.63 -10.38
CA PHE A 28 3.28 -11.58 -10.45
C PHE A 28 3.78 -13.03 -10.42
N LYS A 29 4.67 -13.39 -11.36
CA LYS A 29 5.21 -14.76 -11.45
C LYS A 29 5.91 -15.20 -10.17
N SER A 30 6.66 -14.30 -9.54
CA SER A 30 7.38 -14.61 -8.31
C SER A 30 6.45 -14.77 -7.12
N SER A 31 5.35 -14.01 -7.08
CA SER A 31 4.38 -14.07 -5.99
C SER A 31 3.42 -15.25 -6.10
N THR A 32 3.19 -15.78 -7.31
CA THR A 32 2.38 -17.00 -7.55
C THR A 32 3.20 -18.28 -7.60
N ALA A 33 4.53 -18.21 -7.53
CA ALA A 33 5.38 -19.39 -7.56
C ALA A 33 5.43 -20.06 -6.18
N ASP A 34 5.31 -21.39 -6.15
CA ASP A 34 5.36 -22.23 -4.93
C ASP A 34 6.71 -22.25 -4.19
N HIS A 35 7.71 -21.48 -4.63
CA HIS A 35 9.08 -21.61 -4.15
C HIS A 35 9.44 -20.62 -3.05
N GLU A 36 10.37 -21.04 -2.18
CA GLU A 36 11.01 -20.27 -1.11
C GLU A 36 11.69 -19.00 -1.65
N VAL A 37 10.92 -17.96 -1.97
CA VAL A 37 11.48 -16.67 -2.36
C VAL A 37 11.99 -16.01 -1.09
N CYS A 38 13.30 -15.84 -0.94
CA CYS A 38 13.91 -15.16 0.23
C CYS A 38 13.55 -13.67 0.34
N HIS A 39 12.90 -13.08 -0.66
CA HIS A 39 12.51 -11.68 -0.67
C HIS A 39 11.27 -11.44 0.19
N GLU A 40 11.42 -10.69 1.28
CA GLU A 40 10.34 -10.44 2.26
C GLU A 40 9.07 -9.89 1.60
N HIS A 41 9.18 -8.87 0.73
CA HIS A 41 8.01 -8.36 0.02
C HIS A 41 7.31 -9.38 -0.90
N ILE A 42 8.04 -10.31 -1.52
CA ILE A 42 7.41 -11.37 -2.31
C ILE A 42 6.69 -12.34 -1.37
N LYS A 43 7.30 -12.71 -0.23
CA LYS A 43 6.62 -13.54 0.78
C LYS A 43 5.32 -12.90 1.27
N THR A 44 5.31 -11.59 1.53
CA THR A 44 4.10 -10.85 1.91
C THR A 44 3.03 -10.96 0.82
N LEU A 45 3.39 -10.71 -0.46
CA LEU A 45 2.43 -10.80 -1.57
C LEU A 45 1.94 -12.24 -1.82
N SER A 46 2.83 -13.24 -1.75
CA SER A 46 2.48 -14.65 -1.88
C SER A 46 1.54 -15.12 -0.78
N LYS A 47 1.83 -14.77 0.47
CA LYS A 47 0.97 -15.12 1.61
C LYS A 47 -0.42 -14.49 1.44
N TRP A 48 -0.47 -13.20 1.12
CA TRP A 48 -1.73 -12.52 0.86
C TRP A 48 -2.49 -13.15 -0.31
N ASN A 49 -1.82 -13.52 -1.39
CA ASN A 49 -2.43 -14.20 -2.54
C ASN A 49 -3.05 -15.55 -2.15
N LEU A 50 -2.31 -16.36 -1.38
CA LEU A 50 -2.79 -17.65 -0.87
C LEU A 50 -4.02 -17.48 0.06
N GLU A 51 -4.03 -16.45 0.89
CA GLU A 51 -5.14 -16.17 1.81
C GLU A 51 -6.42 -15.69 1.09
N ASN A 52 -6.31 -15.01 -0.05
CA ASN A 52 -7.47 -14.59 -0.84
C ASN A 52 -8.08 -15.75 -1.66
N GLY A 53 -7.31 -16.80 -1.97
CA GLY A 53 -7.82 -18.02 -2.60
C GLY A 53 -8.36 -17.83 -4.02
N ASP A 54 -7.95 -16.78 -4.72
CA ASP A 54 -8.50 -16.37 -6.04
C ASP A 54 -7.54 -16.64 -7.21
N GLU A 55 -6.66 -17.63 -7.06
CA GLU A 55 -5.72 -18.11 -8.10
C GLU A 55 -4.89 -17.00 -8.79
N GLY A 56 -4.67 -15.86 -8.11
CA GLY A 56 -3.88 -14.75 -8.64
C GLY A 56 -4.71 -13.61 -9.27
N GLU A 57 -6.03 -13.72 -9.37
CA GLU A 57 -6.87 -12.63 -9.86
C GLU A 57 -6.76 -11.39 -8.95
N GLY A 58 -6.82 -11.58 -7.63
CA GLY A 58 -6.68 -10.49 -6.68
C GLY A 58 -5.29 -9.91 -6.66
N LEU A 59 -4.27 -10.74 -6.84
CA LEU A 59 -2.89 -10.27 -6.99
C LEU A 59 -2.73 -9.42 -8.25
N MET A 60 -3.33 -9.80 -9.38
CA MET A 60 -3.32 -8.95 -10.57
C MET A 60 -4.05 -7.63 -10.32
N ASN A 61 -5.21 -7.64 -9.66
CA ASN A 61 -5.93 -6.42 -9.31
C ASN A 61 -5.10 -5.52 -8.40
N LEU A 62 -4.45 -6.08 -7.38
CA LEU A 62 -3.50 -5.37 -6.52
C LEU A 62 -2.38 -4.74 -7.35
N LEU A 63 -1.67 -5.53 -8.18
CA LEU A 63 -0.53 -5.06 -8.96
C LEU A 63 -0.92 -3.96 -9.96
N LEU A 64 -2.11 -4.03 -10.56
CA LEU A 64 -2.66 -3.00 -11.44
C LEU A 64 -3.14 -1.74 -10.70
N GLY A 65 -3.14 -1.75 -9.37
CA GLY A 65 -3.57 -0.61 -8.55
C GLY A 65 -5.08 -0.59 -8.25
N ASN A 66 -5.80 -1.66 -8.56
CA ASN A 66 -7.23 -1.82 -8.30
C ASN A 66 -7.46 -2.37 -6.88
N TYR A 67 -7.06 -1.60 -5.86
CA TYR A 67 -7.22 -2.00 -4.47
C TYR A 67 -7.78 -0.87 -3.60
N ILE A 68 -8.30 -1.25 -2.43
CA ILE A 68 -8.69 -0.37 -1.33
C ILE A 68 -7.82 -0.75 -0.15
N LEU A 69 -7.15 0.24 0.43
CA LEU A 69 -6.44 0.03 1.66
C LEU A 69 -7.43 -0.04 2.83
N VAL A 70 -7.31 -1.08 3.64
CA VAL A 70 -8.05 -1.26 4.89
C VAL A 70 -7.08 -1.08 6.04
N GLU A 71 -7.27 -0.02 6.80
CA GLU A 71 -6.48 0.30 7.99
C GLU A 71 -7.39 0.88 9.07
N THR A 72 -7.11 0.54 10.32
CA THR A 72 -7.75 1.16 11.48
C THR A 72 -7.27 2.61 11.63
N PRO A 73 -8.05 3.47 12.32
CA PRO A 73 -7.60 4.83 12.64
C PRO A 73 -6.27 4.87 13.39
N GLU A 74 -6.01 3.88 14.24
CA GLU A 74 -4.76 3.74 15.00
C GLU A 74 -3.57 3.39 14.10
N GLU A 75 -3.72 2.40 13.20
CA GLU A 75 -2.68 2.03 12.23
C GLU A 75 -2.34 3.20 11.31
N LYS A 76 -3.37 3.93 10.87
CA LYS A 76 -3.18 5.16 10.10
C LYS A 76 -2.38 6.17 10.91
N PHE A 77 -2.81 6.49 12.13
CA PHE A 77 -2.11 7.44 13.00
C PHE A 77 -0.64 7.06 13.24
N ASN A 78 -0.37 5.80 13.58
CA ASN A 78 0.99 5.31 13.85
C ASN A 78 1.89 5.44 12.62
N TYR A 79 1.40 5.10 11.42
CA TYR A 79 2.15 5.31 10.18
C TYR A 79 2.50 6.79 9.94
N PHE A 80 1.53 7.69 10.14
CA PHE A 80 1.77 9.12 10.04
C PHE A 80 2.79 9.58 11.09
N TYR A 81 2.58 9.21 12.35
CA TYR A 81 3.47 9.54 13.45
C TYR A 81 4.90 9.08 13.15
N ASP A 82 5.12 7.84 12.74
CA ASP A 82 6.45 7.30 12.41
C ASP A 82 7.09 7.98 11.19
N LYS A 83 6.29 8.33 10.17
CA LYS A 83 6.77 8.99 8.97
C LYS A 83 7.23 10.42 9.25
N TYR A 84 6.48 11.16 10.06
CA TYR A 84 6.71 12.59 10.28
C TYR A 84 7.47 12.90 11.59
N SER A 85 7.47 12.01 12.59
CA SER A 85 8.26 12.16 13.82
C SER A 85 9.77 12.15 13.56
N LYS A 86 10.21 11.49 12.48
CA LYS A 86 11.62 11.40 12.08
C LYS A 86 12.16 12.66 11.40
N SER A 87 11.31 13.60 10.98
CA SER A 87 11.73 14.85 10.35
C SER A 87 10.81 16.00 10.77
N HIS A 88 11.28 16.78 11.76
CA HIS A 88 10.58 17.96 12.25
C HIS A 88 10.26 18.96 11.12
N ILE A 89 11.19 19.14 10.17
CA ILE A 89 11.01 20.01 9.00
C ILE A 89 9.89 19.52 8.07
N GLN A 90 9.78 18.19 7.86
CA GLN A 90 8.73 17.60 7.03
C GLN A 90 7.36 17.68 7.73
N PHE A 91 7.33 17.47 9.04
CA PHE A 91 6.12 17.65 9.85
C PHE A 91 5.65 19.11 9.83
N GLU A 92 6.50 20.09 10.07
CA GLU A 92 6.09 21.50 10.03
C GLU A 92 5.62 21.93 8.63
N LYS A 93 6.32 21.48 7.58
CA LYS A 93 5.98 21.82 6.20
C LYS A 93 4.67 21.20 5.71
N ASP A 94 4.35 19.97 6.11
CA ASP A 94 3.17 19.26 5.58
C ASP A 94 1.98 19.30 6.57
N PHE A 95 2.23 19.49 7.87
CA PHE A 95 1.22 19.46 8.94
C PHE A 95 0.86 20.86 9.46
N LEU A 96 1.83 21.78 9.62
CA LEU A 96 1.55 23.16 10.10
C LEU A 96 1.24 24.14 8.97
N ASN A 97 1.83 23.95 7.78
CA ASN A 97 1.65 24.87 6.64
C ASN A 97 0.41 24.60 5.77
N GLY A 98 -0.48 23.70 6.16
CA GLY A 98 -1.79 23.64 5.55
C GLY A 98 -2.49 22.31 5.72
N MET A 99 -3.80 22.37 5.56
CA MET A 99 -4.80 21.33 5.73
C MET A 99 -4.67 20.01 4.91
N PRO A 100 -3.76 19.78 3.92
CA PRO A 100 -3.76 18.51 3.17
C PRO A 100 -3.49 17.24 4.00
N ALA A 101 -2.54 17.26 4.93
CA ALA A 101 -2.24 16.09 5.77
C ALA A 101 -3.39 15.74 6.73
N VAL A 102 -4.10 16.77 7.23
CA VAL A 102 -5.29 16.62 8.07
C VAL A 102 -6.51 16.20 7.25
N ALA A 103 -6.68 16.72 6.03
CA ALA A 103 -7.75 16.29 5.14
C ALA A 103 -7.56 14.86 4.65
N GLU A 104 -6.31 14.42 4.41
CA GLU A 104 -5.99 13.00 4.16
C GLU A 104 -6.28 12.14 5.41
N TRP A 105 -6.11 12.68 6.63
CA TRP A 105 -6.47 11.99 7.87
C TRP A 105 -7.98 11.75 8.01
N PHE A 106 -8.81 12.75 7.67
CA PHE A 106 -10.27 12.70 7.81
C PHE A 106 -11.03 12.31 6.53
N ASP A 107 -10.33 11.95 5.45
CA ASP A 107 -10.92 11.67 4.13
C ASP A 107 -11.80 12.84 3.63
N LEU A 108 -11.37 14.07 3.93
CA LEU A 108 -12.08 15.28 3.58
C LEU A 108 -11.70 15.73 2.16
N PRO A 109 -12.66 16.22 1.37
CA PRO A 109 -12.37 16.73 0.03
C PRO A 109 -11.43 17.95 0.14
N VAL A 110 -10.20 17.79 -0.37
CA VAL A 110 -9.23 18.89 -0.48
C VAL A 110 -9.55 19.68 -1.75
N LYS A 111 -10.00 20.93 -1.60
CA LYS A 111 -10.12 21.87 -2.73
C LYS A 111 -8.75 22.04 -3.40
N GLY A 112 -8.64 21.70 -4.68
CA GLY A 112 -7.43 21.92 -5.50
C GLY A 112 -6.81 20.67 -6.14
N ARG A 113 -7.39 19.48 -5.95
CA ARG A 113 -7.16 18.32 -6.83
C ARG A 113 -8.32 18.20 -7.82
N GLU A 114 -8.25 18.94 -8.91
CA GLU A 114 -8.90 18.61 -10.18
C GLU A 114 -7.84 18.09 -11.15
#